data_AF-A0A3B9V223-F1
#
_entry.id   AF-A0A3B9V223-F1
#
_cell.length_a   1.000
_cell.length_b   1.000
_cell.length_c   1.000
_cell.angle_alpha   90.00
_cell.angle_beta   90.00
_cell.angle_gamma   90.00
#
_symmetry.space_group_name_H-M   'P 1'
#
loop_
_entity.id
_entity.type
_entity.pdbx_description
1 polymer ?
#
loop_
_entity_poly.entity_id
_entity_poly.type
_entity_poly.pdbx_seq_one_letter_code
_entity_poly.pdbx_strand_id
1 'polypeptide(L)'
;EDVYIANVLKCRPPDNRDPGGEEVAACESFLHRQVEWVQPLMIMALGRFAAQSLLKTTESIGQLRGRMHHYEPFRIPLIVTYHPAYLLRSPLAKRKVWLDLLLARRSLIR
;
A
#
# COMPACT_ATOMS: atom_id res chain seq x y z
N GLU A 1 12.68 1.97 16.13
CA GLU A 1 12.07 1.40 14.92
C GLU A 1 11.66 2.55 14.02
N ASP A 2 12.03 2.52 12.73
CA ASP A 2 11.98 3.71 11.84
C ASP A 2 10.74 3.74 10.92
N VAL A 3 9.85 2.74 11.01
CA VAL A 3 8.68 2.59 10.13
C VAL A 3 7.43 2.20 10.92
N TYR A 4 6.26 2.53 10.37
CA TYR A 4 4.96 2.11 10.88
C TYR A 4 4.27 1.18 9.87
N ILE A 5 3.75 0.04 10.32
CA ILE A 5 3.09 -0.96 9.46
C ILE A 5 1.61 -1.06 9.84
N ALA A 6 0.74 -0.94 8.84
CA ALA A 6 -0.71 -1.09 9.00
C ALA A 6 -1.32 -1.81 7.80
N ASN A 7 -2.51 -2.38 8.01
CA ASN A 7 -3.35 -2.98 6.97
C ASN A 7 -4.56 -2.10 6.70
N VAL A 8 -5.13 -2.18 5.49
CA VAL A 8 -6.39 -1.48 5.15
C VAL A 8 -7.54 -1.94 6.04
N LEU A 9 -7.73 -3.27 6.15
CA LEU A 9 -8.62 -3.84 7.16
C LEU A 9 -7.92 -4.04 8.50
N LYS A 10 -8.68 -3.89 9.59
CA LYS A 10 -8.21 -4.18 10.96
C LYS A 10 -8.63 -5.57 11.44
N CYS A 11 -9.48 -6.25 10.69
CA CYS A 11 -9.97 -7.59 10.98
C CYS A 11 -9.63 -8.53 9.82
N ARG A 12 -9.38 -9.81 10.14
CA ARG A 12 -9.13 -10.84 9.13
C ARG A 12 -10.48 -11.29 8.53
N PRO A 13 -10.66 -11.22 7.20
CA PRO A 13 -11.85 -11.78 6.55
C PRO A 13 -11.94 -13.30 6.75
N PRO A 14 -13.16 -13.88 6.82
CA PRO A 14 -13.38 -15.31 6.81
C PRO A 14 -12.64 -15.99 5.65
N ASP A 15 -12.04 -17.15 5.90
CA ASP A 15 -11.28 -17.94 4.91
C ASP A 15 -10.17 -17.17 4.16
N ASN A 16 -9.73 -16.04 4.72
CA ASN A 16 -8.74 -15.17 4.10
C ASN A 16 -9.15 -14.69 2.70
N ARG A 17 -10.46 -14.57 2.45
CA ARG A 17 -11.00 -13.99 1.21
C ARG A 17 -10.58 -12.53 1.05
N ASP A 18 -10.75 -12.02 -0.16
CA ASP A 18 -10.62 -10.59 -0.40
C ASP A 18 -11.73 -9.81 0.35
N PRO A 19 -11.40 -8.64 0.91
CA PRO A 19 -12.40 -7.76 1.53
C PRO A 19 -13.43 -7.22 0.54
N GLY A 20 -14.66 -7.09 0.99
CA GLY A 20 -15.71 -6.35 0.30
C GLY A 20 -15.53 -4.84 0.42
N GLY A 21 -16.13 -4.09 -0.50
CA GLY A 21 -16.07 -2.62 -0.50
C GLY A 21 -16.62 -1.99 0.79
N GLU A 22 -17.68 -2.56 1.36
CA GLU A 22 -18.26 -2.09 2.62
C GLU A 22 -17.33 -2.32 3.82
N GLU A 23 -16.61 -3.45 3.85
CA GLU A 23 -15.63 -3.74 4.90
C GLU A 23 -14.46 -2.74 4.86
N VAL A 24 -14.02 -2.39 3.64
CA VAL A 24 -13.00 -1.35 3.43
C VAL A 24 -13.49 0.00 3.93
N ALA A 25 -14.70 0.41 3.52
CA ALA A 25 -15.28 1.69 3.92
C ALA A 25 -15.45 1.79 5.44
N ALA A 26 -15.90 0.71 6.10
CA ALA A 26 -16.03 0.65 7.54
C ALA A 26 -14.67 0.76 8.28
N CYS A 27 -13.61 0.21 7.70
CA CYS A 27 -12.27 0.25 8.29
C CYS A 27 -11.45 1.51 7.94
N GLU A 28 -11.86 2.28 6.92
CA GLU A 28 -11.09 3.39 6.37
C GLU A 28 -10.78 4.47 7.41
N SER A 29 -11.75 4.80 8.25
CA SER A 29 -11.59 5.81 9.31
C SER A 29 -10.46 5.50 10.30
N PHE A 30 -10.21 4.22 10.60
CA PHE A 30 -9.09 3.82 11.45
C PHE A 30 -7.75 4.06 10.78
N LEU A 31 -7.65 3.79 9.47
CA LEU A 31 -6.42 4.05 8.74
C LEU A 31 -6.16 5.56 8.60
N HIS A 32 -7.20 6.36 8.37
CA HIS A 32 -7.10 7.83 8.35
C HIS A 32 -6.54 8.34 9.67
N ARG A 33 -7.10 7.91 10.80
CA ARG A 33 -6.58 8.27 12.12
C ARG A 33 -5.11 7.83 12.29
N GLN A 34 -4.75 6.62 11.87
CA GLN A 34 -3.35 6.18 11.94
C GLN A 34 -2.43 7.11 11.14
N VAL A 35 -2.83 7.53 9.94
CA VAL A 35 -2.07 8.45 9.10
C VAL A 35 -1.97 9.85 9.74
N GLU A 36 -3.05 10.37 10.30
CA GLU A 36 -3.06 11.67 11.01
C GLU A 36 -2.11 11.69 12.21
N TRP A 37 -2.03 10.59 12.95
CA TRP A 37 -1.17 10.47 14.13
C TRP A 37 0.29 10.21 13.78
N VAL A 38 0.55 9.37 12.77
CA VAL A 38 1.91 9.01 12.34
C VAL A 38 2.55 10.13 11.50
N GLN A 39 1.74 10.90 10.78
CA GLN A 39 2.19 11.94 9.83
C GLN A 39 3.32 11.46 8.91
N PRO A 40 3.11 10.37 8.15
CA PRO A 40 4.18 9.75 7.40
C PRO A 40 4.63 10.63 6.24
N LEU A 41 5.95 10.72 6.03
CA LEU A 41 6.54 11.38 4.86
C LEU A 41 6.19 10.67 3.54
N MET A 42 5.89 9.37 3.60
CA MET A 42 5.51 8.53 2.46
C MET A 42 4.74 7.30 2.94
N ILE A 43 3.85 6.81 2.07
CA ILE A 43 3.17 5.51 2.24
C ILE A 43 3.66 4.53 1.17
N MET A 44 3.90 3.28 1.57
CA MET A 44 4.13 2.17 0.65
C MET A 44 2.94 1.20 0.67
N ALA A 45 2.25 1.05 -0.46
CA ALA A 45 1.14 0.13 -0.61
C ALA A 45 1.63 -1.23 -1.12
N LEU A 46 1.43 -2.28 -0.32
CA LEU A 46 1.89 -3.63 -0.62
C LEU A 46 0.75 -4.49 -1.18
N GLY A 47 0.77 -4.74 -2.49
CA GLY A 47 -0.19 -5.62 -3.16
C GLY A 47 -1.46 -4.92 -3.66
N ARG A 48 -2.23 -5.69 -4.46
CA ARG A 48 -3.41 -5.21 -5.20
C ARG A 48 -4.41 -4.52 -4.29
N PHE A 49 -4.79 -5.19 -3.21
CA PHE A 49 -5.84 -4.70 -2.33
C PHE A 49 -5.46 -3.37 -1.66
N ALA A 50 -4.24 -3.27 -1.10
CA ALA A 50 -3.76 -2.03 -0.50
C ALA A 50 -3.72 -0.89 -1.52
N ALA A 51 -3.15 -1.14 -2.71
CA ALA A 51 -3.02 -0.12 -3.74
C ALA A 51 -4.38 0.38 -4.24
N GLN A 52 -5.29 -0.53 -4.58
CA GLN A 52 -6.61 -0.20 -5.12
C GLN A 52 -7.49 0.50 -4.08
N SER A 53 -7.41 0.10 -2.81
CA SER A 53 -8.18 0.75 -1.73
C SER A 53 -7.70 2.17 -1.46
N LEU A 54 -6.38 2.38 -1.42
CA LEU A 54 -5.78 3.69 -1.13
C LEU A 54 -5.92 4.66 -2.31
N LEU A 55 -5.76 4.17 -3.54
CA LEU A 55 -5.83 5.00 -4.76
C LEU A 55 -7.23 5.06 -5.38
N LYS A 56 -8.22 4.38 -4.77
CA LYS A 56 -9.61 4.31 -5.25
C LYS A 56 -9.69 3.97 -6.75
N THR A 57 -8.92 2.97 -7.18
CA THR A 57 -8.74 2.58 -8.59
C THR A 57 -8.90 1.07 -8.78
N THR A 58 -9.21 0.65 -10.00
CA THR A 58 -9.24 -0.77 -10.40
C THR A 58 -8.02 -1.18 -11.22
N GLU A 59 -7.06 -0.28 -11.45
CA GLU A 59 -5.83 -0.56 -12.20
C GLU A 59 -5.04 -1.73 -11.57
N SER A 60 -4.35 -2.48 -12.42
CA SER A 60 -3.52 -3.60 -11.99
C SER A 60 -2.25 -3.11 -11.28
N ILE A 61 -1.67 -3.95 -10.41
CA ILE A 61 -0.38 -3.63 -9.76
C ILE A 61 0.73 -3.34 -10.77
N GLY A 62 0.71 -4.01 -11.92
CA GLY A 62 1.68 -3.78 -12.98
C GLY A 62 1.64 -2.35 -13.53
N GLN A 63 0.46 -1.75 -13.62
CA GLN A 63 0.26 -0.37 -14.07
C GLN A 63 0.54 0.66 -12.98
N LEU A 64 0.32 0.29 -11.71
CA LEU A 64 0.48 1.20 -10.58
C LEU A 64 1.93 1.32 -10.09
N ARG A 65 2.73 0.26 -10.19
CA ARG A 65 4.10 0.26 -9.68
C ARG A 65 5.08 1.09 -10.54
N GLY A 66 6.25 1.40 -9.97
CA GLY A 66 7.33 2.10 -10.69
C GLY A 66 7.10 3.61 -10.93
N ARG A 67 6.05 4.19 -10.35
CA ARG A 67 5.75 5.63 -10.37
C ARG A 67 5.24 6.09 -9.00
N MET A 68 5.30 7.39 -8.76
CA MET A 68 4.74 8.03 -7.57
C MET A 68 3.27 8.36 -7.76
N HIS A 69 2.48 8.11 -6.71
CA HIS A 69 1.08 8.52 -6.57
C HIS A 69 0.92 9.38 -5.33
N HIS A 70 -0.32 9.76 -5.03
CA HIS A 70 -0.67 10.43 -3.79
C HIS A 70 -1.84 9.71 -3.11
N TYR A 71 -1.77 9.61 -1.79
CA TYR A 71 -2.86 9.14 -0.96
C TYR A 71 -3.74 10.32 -0.54
N GLU A 72 -4.95 10.37 -1.10
CA GLU A 72 -5.96 11.35 -0.73
C GLU A 72 -6.76 10.89 0.51
N PRO A 73 -7.23 11.82 1.37
CA PRO A 73 -7.21 13.28 1.23
C PRO A 73 -5.93 13.96 1.73
N PHE A 74 -4.95 13.21 2.23
CA PHE A 74 -3.77 13.76 2.91
C PHE A 74 -2.67 14.26 1.94
N ARG A 75 -2.81 13.99 0.64
CA ARG A 75 -1.82 14.26 -0.40
C ARG A 75 -0.41 13.72 -0.06
N ILE A 76 -0.36 12.58 0.62
CA ILE A 76 0.91 11.96 1.04
C ILE A 76 1.49 11.16 -0.15
N PRO A 77 2.78 11.28 -0.48
CA PRO A 77 3.41 10.48 -1.52
C PRO A 77 3.19 8.98 -1.28
N LEU A 78 2.76 8.27 -2.32
CA LEU A 78 2.46 6.84 -2.25
C LEU A 78 3.19 6.06 -3.34
N ILE A 79 3.90 5.00 -2.95
CA ILE A 79 4.54 4.04 -3.86
C ILE A 79 3.85 2.68 -3.75
N VAL A 80 3.54 2.08 -4.89
CA VAL A 80 2.92 0.76 -4.98
C VAL A 80 3.97 -0.30 -5.30
N THR A 81 3.90 -1.45 -4.62
CA THR A 81 4.71 -2.63 -4.95
C THR A 81 3.96 -3.94 -4.72
N TYR A 82 4.59 -5.07 -5.01
CA TYR A 82 3.99 -6.39 -4.78
C TYR A 82 3.95 -6.74 -3.29
N HIS A 83 2.90 -7.47 -2.89
CA HIS A 83 2.80 -7.98 -1.52
C HIS A 83 3.89 -9.03 -1.24
N PRO A 84 4.52 -9.07 -0.05
CA PRO A 84 5.52 -10.08 0.29
C PRO A 84 5.09 -11.53 0.03
N ALA A 85 3.85 -11.88 0.37
CA ALA A 85 3.29 -13.21 0.09
C ALA A 85 3.31 -13.61 -1.40
N TYR A 86 3.24 -12.65 -2.33
CA TYR A 86 3.40 -12.93 -3.76
C TYR A 86 4.84 -13.35 -4.09
N LEU A 87 5.84 -12.73 -3.46
CA LEU A 87 7.25 -13.04 -3.67
C LEU A 87 7.65 -14.42 -3.16
N LEU A 88 6.93 -14.96 -2.17
CA LEU A 88 7.12 -16.34 -1.70
C LEU A 88 6.79 -17.35 -2.81
N ARG A 89 5.80 -17.05 -3.66
CA ARG A 89 5.40 -17.89 -4.80
C ARG A 89 6.12 -17.53 -6.10
N SER A 90 6.63 -16.31 -6.21
CA SER A 90 7.27 -15.79 -7.42
C SER A 90 8.57 -15.03 -7.11
N PRO A 91 9.66 -15.73 -6.74
CA PRO A 91 10.91 -15.11 -6.31
C PRO A 91 11.55 -14.19 -7.36
N LEU A 92 11.35 -14.46 -8.66
CA LEU A 92 11.86 -13.62 -9.74
C LEU A 92 11.28 -12.19 -9.71
N ALA A 93 10.13 -11.98 -9.08
CA ALA A 93 9.55 -10.65 -8.91
C ALA A 93 10.30 -9.77 -7.88
N LYS A 94 11.24 -10.34 -7.09
CA LYS A 94 12.06 -9.57 -6.13
C LYS A 94 12.82 -8.42 -6.80
N ARG A 95 13.32 -8.61 -8.03
CA ARG A 95 13.99 -7.54 -8.80
C ARG A 95 13.06 -6.33 -9.01
N LYS A 96 11.79 -6.58 -9.31
CA LYS A 96 10.80 -5.51 -9.48
C LYS A 96 10.61 -4.77 -8.15
N VAL A 97 10.33 -5.49 -7.06
CA VAL A 97 10.15 -4.88 -5.73
C VAL A 97 11.37 -4.08 -5.29
N TRP A 98 12.58 -4.56 -5.57
CA TRP A 98 13.81 -3.82 -5.29
C TRP A 98 13.85 -2.45 -5.99
N LEU A 99 13.43 -2.37 -7.25
CA LEU A 99 13.34 -1.10 -7.97
C LEU A 99 12.30 -0.15 -7.35
N ASP A 100 11.17 -0.67 -6.85
CA ASP A 100 10.17 0.16 -6.15
C ASP A 100 10.71 0.70 -4.82
N LEU A 101 11.48 -0.11 -4.07
CA LEU A 101 12.13 0.33 -2.83
C LEU A 101 13.18 1.40 -3.09
N LEU A 102 13.96 1.27 -4.16
CA LEU A 102 14.91 2.30 -4.58
C LEU A 102 14.20 3.59 -4.98
N LEU A 103 13.05 3.49 -5.66
CA LEU A 103 12.22 4.66 -5.98
C LEU A 103 11.73 5.34 -4.70
N ALA A 104 11.14 4.60 -3.76
CA ALA A 104 10.67 5.12 -2.48
C ALA A 104 11.81 5.82 -1.70
N ARG A 105 12.98 5.18 -1.59
CA ARG A 105 14.16 5.77 -0.92
C ARG A 105 14.61 7.08 -1.58
N ARG A 106 14.66 7.14 -2.92
CA ARG A 106 15.05 8.37 -3.63
C ARG A 106 14.05 9.50 -3.42
N SER A 107 12.77 9.17 -3.30
CA SER A 107 11.70 10.14 -3.06
C SER A 107 11.68 10.70 -1.64
N LEU A 108 12.26 10.02 -0.65
CA LEU A 108 12.38 10.51 0.73
C LEU A 108 13.56 11.49 0.96
N ILE A 109 14.54 11.51 0.04
CA ILE A 109 15.77 12.32 0.17
C ILE A 109 15.61 13.69 -0.52
N ARG A 110 14.51 13.89 -1.26
CA ARG A 110 14.14 15.18 -1.86
C ARG A 110 13.24 15.96 -0.92
#